data_AF-A0A3N5TYA4-F1
#
_entry.id   AF-A0A3N5TYA4-F1
#
_cell.length_a   1.000
_cell.length_b   1.000
_cell.length_c   1.000
_cell.angle_alpha   90.00
_cell.angle_beta   90.00
_cell.angle_gamma   90.00
#
_symmetry.space_group_name_H-M   'P 1'
#
loop_
_entity.id
_entity.type
_entity.pdbx_description
1 polymer ?
#
loop_
_entity_poly.entity_id
_entity_poly.type
_entity_poly.pdbx_seq_one_letter_code
_entity_poly.pdbx_strand_id
1 'polypeptide(L)'
;MSELIYGFITGIIFGFLLQKGRVIRYDKQMGALRLTDMTIVKFMLTTIIVAMVGVYLLKDLGLAKLSIKSTILGGNIIGGLIFGIGWGLLGYCPGTQMGALGEGRWDAIWGILGMLVGAGIFAEFYPALKNTVLQWGDYGKITIPQILGVNHWVIIIFFIVIGLLTFRWFEKKGL
;
A
#
# COMPACT_ATOMS: atom_id res chain seq x y z
N MET A 1 -8.39 -23.64 -8.84
CA MET A 1 -7.00 -23.86 -9.32
C MET A 1 -6.51 -22.73 -10.21
N SER A 2 -7.30 -22.24 -11.16
CA SER A 2 -6.97 -21.07 -12.00
C SER A 2 -6.56 -19.82 -11.21
N GLU A 3 -7.32 -19.45 -10.17
CA GLU A 3 -7.04 -18.27 -9.32
C GLU A 3 -5.66 -18.31 -8.64
N LEU A 4 -5.25 -19.48 -8.16
CA LEU A 4 -3.93 -19.65 -7.52
C LEU A 4 -2.80 -19.52 -8.53
N ILE A 5 -3.02 -20.00 -9.76
CA ILE A 5 -2.06 -19.87 -10.85
C ILE A 5 -1.94 -18.40 -11.27
N TYR A 6 -3.06 -17.67 -11.42
CA TYR A 6 -3.03 -16.23 -11.69
C TYR A 6 -2.33 -15.45 -10.58
N GLY A 7 -2.60 -15.79 -9.31
CA GLY A 7 -1.90 -15.19 -8.16
C GLY A 7 -0.39 -15.47 -8.19
N PHE A 8 0.02 -16.68 -8.53
CA PHE A 8 1.43 -17.04 -8.65
C PHE A 8 2.14 -16.28 -9.78
N ILE A 9 1.55 -16.25 -10.98
CA ILE A 9 2.10 -15.55 -12.14
C ILE A 9 2.20 -14.05 -11.87
N THR A 10 1.12 -13.44 -11.36
CA THR A 10 1.11 -12.00 -11.03
C THR A 10 2.09 -11.67 -9.91
N GLY A 11 2.26 -12.56 -8.93
CA GLY A 11 3.26 -12.45 -7.87
C GLY A 11 4.70 -12.43 -8.41
N ILE A 12 5.04 -13.33 -9.35
CA ILE A 12 6.36 -13.34 -10.01
C ILE A 12 6.60 -12.02 -10.75
N ILE A 13 5.62 -11.58 -11.54
CA ILE A 13 5.72 -10.32 -12.29
C ILE A 13 5.90 -9.14 -11.34
N PHE A 14 5.11 -9.09 -10.27
CA PHE A 14 5.20 -8.04 -9.25
C PHE A 14 6.58 -8.03 -8.57
N GLY A 15 7.09 -9.20 -8.14
CA GLY A 15 8.41 -9.32 -7.55
C GLY A 15 9.53 -8.84 -8.49
N PHE A 16 9.48 -9.25 -9.76
CA PHE A 16 10.43 -8.80 -10.78
C PHE A 16 10.42 -7.28 -10.96
N LEU A 17 9.23 -6.67 -11.02
CA LEU A 17 9.07 -5.22 -11.15
C LEU A 17 9.59 -4.47 -9.92
N LEU A 18 9.34 -4.97 -8.70
CA LEU A 18 9.88 -4.39 -7.47
C LEU A 18 11.41 -4.45 -7.43
N GLN A 19 12.00 -5.57 -7.85
CA GLN A 19 13.45 -5.73 -7.95
C GLN A 19 14.05 -4.76 -8.98
N LYS A 20 13.45 -4.67 -10.17
CA LYS A 20 13.88 -3.74 -11.23
C LYS A 20 13.77 -2.28 -10.79
N GLY A 21 12.72 -1.94 -10.02
CA GLY A 21 12.53 -0.62 -9.42
C GLY A 21 13.47 -0.30 -8.26
N ARG A 22 14.27 -1.28 -7.77
CA ARG A 22 15.17 -1.17 -6.61
C ARG A 22 14.49 -0.69 -5.33
N VAL A 23 13.16 -0.78 -5.26
CA VAL A 23 12.35 -0.38 -4.08
C VAL A 23 12.44 -1.40 -2.95
N ILE A 24 13.02 -2.57 -3.22
CA ILE A 24 13.32 -3.62 -2.22
C ILE A 24 14.59 -3.34 -1.40
N ARG A 25 15.34 -2.28 -1.72
CA ARG A 25 16.57 -1.91 -1.01
C ARG A 25 16.26 -1.13 0.26
N TYR A 26 16.91 -1.50 1.36
CA TYR A 26 16.77 -0.85 2.66
C TYR A 26 17.12 0.65 2.58
N ASP A 27 18.20 1.00 1.87
CA ASP A 27 18.63 2.40 1.74
C ASP A 27 17.57 3.27 1.06
N LYS A 28 16.81 2.72 0.12
CA LYS A 28 15.70 3.42 -0.53
C LYS A 28 14.53 3.63 0.43
N GLN A 29 14.24 2.63 1.27
CA GLN A 29 13.19 2.70 2.29
C GLN A 29 13.52 3.73 3.36
N MET A 30 14.72 3.67 3.91
CA MET A 30 15.20 4.65 4.89
C MET A 30 15.38 6.03 4.28
N GLY A 31 15.79 6.12 3.01
CA GLY A 31 15.89 7.39 2.29
C GLY A 31 14.54 8.09 2.14
N ALA A 32 13.47 7.32 1.90
CA ALA A 32 12.11 7.86 1.88
C ALA A 32 11.67 8.34 3.26
N LEU A 33 11.93 7.55 4.32
CA LEU A 33 11.57 7.91 5.71
C LEU A 33 12.37 9.12 6.23
N ARG A 34 13.61 9.28 5.78
CA ARG A 34 14.48 10.43 6.12
C ARG A 34 14.27 11.64 5.19
N LEU A 35 13.35 11.54 4.23
CA LEU A 35 13.06 12.58 3.23
C LEU A 35 14.27 12.95 2.36
N THR A 36 15.25 12.06 2.22
CA THR A 36 16.45 12.27 1.41
C THR A 36 16.33 11.69 0.00
N ASP A 37 15.49 10.67 -0.18
CA ASP A 37 15.27 9.99 -1.46
C ASP A 37 13.78 9.69 -1.64
N MET A 38 13.13 10.39 -2.56
CA MET A 38 11.70 10.26 -2.80
C MET A 38 11.38 9.22 -3.88
N THR A 39 12.34 8.37 -4.29
CA THR A 39 12.12 7.35 -5.32
C THR A 39 10.95 6.43 -4.98
N ILE A 40 10.84 5.99 -3.72
CA ILE A 40 9.74 5.10 -3.30
C ILE A 40 8.40 5.84 -3.31
N VAL A 41 8.37 7.09 -2.84
CA VAL A 41 7.16 7.91 -2.85
C VAL A 41 6.70 8.15 -4.31
N LYS A 42 7.63 8.46 -5.22
CA LYS A 42 7.36 8.58 -6.66
C LYS A 42 6.82 7.29 -7.26
N PHE A 43 7.42 6.14 -6.94
CA PHE A 43 6.96 4.84 -7.38
C PHE A 43 5.55 4.49 -6.85
N MET A 44 5.29 4.73 -5.57
CA MET A 44 3.99 4.44 -4.96
C MET A 44 2.90 5.34 -5.55
N LEU A 45 3.15 6.65 -5.68
CA LEU A 45 2.18 7.59 -6.24
C LEU A 45 1.87 7.31 -7.72
N THR A 46 2.88 7.01 -8.54
CA THR A 46 2.65 6.62 -9.94
C THR A 46 1.81 5.35 -10.04
N THR A 47 2.13 4.34 -9.22
CA THR A 47 1.37 3.09 -9.17
C THR A 47 -0.08 3.33 -8.75
N ILE A 48 -0.33 4.16 -7.73
CA ILE A 48 -1.68 4.50 -7.28
C ILE A 48 -2.47 5.18 -8.41
N ILE A 49 -1.86 6.15 -9.10
CA ILE A 49 -2.53 6.87 -10.20
C ILE A 49 -2.88 5.92 -11.36
N VAL A 50 -1.93 5.10 -11.79
CA VAL A 50 -2.14 4.13 -12.89
C VAL A 50 -3.20 3.10 -12.49
N ALA A 51 -3.14 2.58 -11.27
CA ALA A 51 -4.13 1.64 -10.75
C ALA A 51 -5.52 2.28 -10.65
N MET A 52 -5.62 3.55 -10.24
CA MET A 52 -6.89 4.25 -10.14
C MET A 52 -7.56 4.36 -11.52
N VAL A 53 -6.81 4.77 -12.55
CA VAL A 53 -7.32 4.82 -13.94
C VAL A 53 -7.71 3.43 -14.43
N GLY A 54 -6.83 2.43 -14.27
CA GLY A 54 -7.06 1.07 -14.78
C GLY A 54 -8.24 0.37 -14.11
N VAL A 55 -8.34 0.42 -12.77
CA VAL A 55 -9.40 -0.24 -12.01
C VAL A 55 -10.75 0.40 -12.28
N TYR A 56 -10.84 1.74 -12.33
CA TYR A 56 -12.12 2.41 -12.61
C TYR A 56 -12.54 2.22 -14.08
N LEU A 57 -11.61 2.17 -15.04
CA LEU A 57 -11.94 1.83 -16.42
C LEU A 57 -12.51 0.39 -16.53
N LEU A 58 -11.89 -0.59 -15.86
CA LEU A 58 -12.40 -1.96 -15.83
C LEU A 58 -13.75 -2.07 -15.13
N LYS A 59 -13.97 -1.25 -14.10
CA LYS A 59 -15.26 -1.15 -13.40
C LYS A 59 -16.34 -0.60 -14.32
N ASP A 60 -16.04 0.46 -15.09
CA ASP A 60 -16.98 1.08 -16.02
C ASP A 60 -17.35 0.13 -17.18
N LEU A 61 -16.42 -0.71 -17.61
CA LEU A 61 -16.66 -1.79 -18.58
C LEU A 61 -17.42 -3.00 -18.00
N GLY A 62 -17.72 -3.01 -16.70
CA GLY A 62 -18.41 -4.11 -16.02
C GLY A 62 -17.54 -5.35 -15.78
N LEU A 63 -16.23 -5.27 -16.02
CA LEU A 63 -15.27 -6.38 -15.87
C LEU A 63 -14.73 -6.52 -14.44
N ALA A 64 -14.84 -5.48 -13.62
CA ALA A 64 -14.33 -5.47 -12.25
C ALA A 64 -15.34 -4.94 -11.23
N LYS A 65 -15.36 -5.53 -10.04
CA LYS A 65 -16.16 -5.08 -8.89
C LYS A 65 -15.27 -4.47 -7.83
N LEU A 66 -15.57 -3.24 -7.42
CA LEU A 66 -14.87 -2.58 -6.32
C LEU A 66 -15.24 -3.24 -4.98
N SER A 67 -14.28 -3.88 -4.33
CA SER A 67 -14.40 -4.36 -2.95
C SER A 67 -13.78 -3.33 -1.99
N ILE A 68 -14.60 -2.36 -1.58
CA ILE A 68 -14.16 -1.29 -0.67
C ILE A 68 -14.17 -1.81 0.77
N LYS A 69 -13.04 -1.62 1.47
CA LYS A 69 -12.93 -1.90 2.91
C LYS A 69 -13.63 -0.79 3.71
N SER A 70 -14.34 -1.16 4.77
CA SER A 70 -14.99 -0.17 5.64
C SER A 70 -13.96 0.75 6.30
N THR A 71 -14.31 2.04 6.38
CA THR A 71 -13.48 3.06 7.03
C THR A 71 -13.78 3.07 8.52
N ILE A 72 -12.95 2.35 9.27
CA ILE A 72 -13.03 2.27 10.72
C ILE A 72 -11.86 3.07 11.28
N LEU A 73 -12.13 4.23 11.88
CA LEU A 73 -11.07 5.14 12.33
C LEU A 73 -10.17 4.51 13.38
N GLY A 74 -10.73 3.81 14.37
CA GLY A 74 -9.93 3.16 15.42
C GLY A 74 -8.91 2.17 14.85
N GLY A 75 -9.37 1.27 13.98
CA GLY A 75 -8.49 0.30 13.31
C GLY A 75 -7.49 0.95 12.36
N ASN A 76 -7.90 1.94 11.58
CA ASN A 76 -7.03 2.58 10.58
C ASN A 76 -5.95 3.45 11.23
N ILE A 77 -6.28 4.22 12.26
CA ILE A 77 -5.32 5.11 12.94
C ILE A 77 -4.34 4.27 13.75
N ILE A 78 -4.84 3.40 14.64
CA ILE A 78 -3.97 2.61 15.52
C ILE A 78 -3.15 1.61 14.70
N GLY A 79 -3.79 0.90 13.76
CA GLY A 79 -3.09 -0.01 12.87
C GLY A 79 -2.07 0.70 11.97
N GLY A 80 -2.41 1.88 11.44
CA GLY A 80 -1.51 2.70 10.62
C GLY A 80 -0.29 3.19 11.40
N LEU A 81 -0.46 3.60 12.66
CA LEU A 81 0.64 4.02 13.52
C LEU A 81 1.57 2.85 13.86
N ILE A 82 1.02 1.70 14.27
CA ILE A 82 1.81 0.50 14.55
C ILE A 82 2.58 0.05 13.30
N PHE A 83 1.92 0.06 12.14
CA PHE A 83 2.54 -0.25 10.86
C PHE A 83 3.68 0.72 10.53
N GLY A 84 3.46 2.03 10.70
CA GLY A 84 4.47 3.06 10.44
C GLY A 84 5.68 2.94 11.35
N ILE A 85 5.48 2.67 12.65
CA ILE A 85 6.56 2.42 13.61
C ILE A 85 7.35 1.17 13.20
N GLY A 86 6.66 0.07 12.85
CA GLY A 86 7.30 -1.15 12.39
C GLY A 86 8.14 -0.94 11.12
N TRP A 87 7.59 -0.22 10.14
CA TRP A 87 8.33 0.14 8.92
C TRP A 87 9.56 1.00 9.23
N GLY A 88 9.45 1.96 10.15
CA GLY A 88 10.57 2.81 10.57
C GLY A 88 11.69 2.06 11.29
N LEU A 89 11.34 1.09 12.15
CA LEU A 89 12.30 0.29 12.89
C LEU A 89 13.02 -0.74 12.01
N LEU A 90 12.27 -1.40 11.13
CA LEU A 90 12.80 -2.48 10.30
C LEU A 90 13.42 -1.97 8.99
N GLY A 91 12.98 -0.83 8.48
CA GLY A 91 13.36 -0.30 7.16
C GLY A 91 12.88 -1.14 5.98
N TYR A 92 11.86 -1.97 6.19
CA TYR A 92 11.13 -2.68 5.14
C TYR A 92 9.64 -2.61 5.37
N CYS A 93 8.88 -2.63 4.26
CA CYS A 93 7.46 -2.94 4.29
C CYS A 93 7.22 -4.42 3.94
N PRO A 94 6.01 -4.97 4.19
CA PRO A 94 5.67 -6.38 4.00
C PRO A 94 6.01 -6.95 2.62
N GLY A 95 5.75 -6.17 1.56
CA GLY A 95 6.06 -6.60 0.19
C GLY A 95 7.55 -6.55 -0.11
N THR A 96 8.26 -5.56 0.42
CA THR A 96 9.68 -5.35 0.11
C THR A 96 10.59 -6.30 0.88
N GLN A 97 10.22 -6.73 2.09
CA GLN A 97 10.99 -7.74 2.83
C GLN A 97 10.95 -9.11 2.14
N MET A 98 9.82 -9.47 1.52
CA MET A 98 9.72 -10.71 0.72
C MET A 98 10.63 -10.64 -0.51
N GLY A 99 10.64 -9.50 -1.20
CA GLY A 99 11.55 -9.26 -2.33
C GLY A 99 13.02 -9.21 -1.91
N ALA A 100 13.34 -8.57 -0.79
CA ALA A 100 14.69 -8.48 -0.24
C ALA A 100 15.24 -9.86 0.15
N LEU A 101 14.41 -10.71 0.77
CA LEU A 101 14.77 -12.10 1.04
C LEU A 101 15.08 -12.86 -0.27
N GLY A 102 14.27 -12.65 -1.31
CA GLY A 102 14.51 -13.21 -2.65
C GLY A 102 15.81 -12.71 -3.31
N GLU A 103 16.28 -11.50 -2.97
CA GLU A 103 17.58 -10.96 -3.40
C GLU A 103 18.76 -11.53 -2.57
N GLY A 104 18.49 -12.31 -1.52
CA GLY A 104 19.51 -12.91 -0.64
C GLY A 104 19.81 -12.11 0.63
N ARG A 105 18.94 -11.16 0.99
CA ARG A 105 19.10 -10.29 2.17
C ARG A 105 18.45 -10.94 3.39
N TRP A 106 19.27 -11.67 4.15
CA TRP A 106 18.83 -12.49 5.28
C TRP A 106 18.28 -11.69 6.47
N ASP A 107 18.64 -10.41 6.58
CA ASP A 107 18.07 -9.47 7.56
C ASP A 107 16.54 -9.36 7.45
N ALA A 108 15.98 -9.54 6.25
CA ALA A 108 14.54 -9.50 6.01
C ALA A 108 13.76 -10.63 6.71
N ILE A 109 14.42 -11.75 7.07
CA ILE A 109 13.75 -12.89 7.73
C ILE A 109 13.15 -12.48 9.07
N TRP A 110 13.86 -11.68 9.85
CA TRP A 110 13.37 -11.21 11.15
C TRP A 110 12.11 -10.37 11.00
N GLY A 111 12.04 -9.56 9.94
CA GLY A 111 10.84 -8.82 9.57
C GLY A 111 9.67 -9.72 9.17
N ILE A 112 9.94 -10.77 8.38
CA ILE A 112 8.93 -11.74 7.96
C ILE A 112 8.38 -12.51 9.15
N LEU A 113 9.25 -13.01 10.04
CA LEU A 113 8.84 -13.69 11.27
C LEU A 113 8.02 -12.77 12.17
N GLY A 114 8.48 -11.52 12.38
CA GLY A 114 7.74 -10.52 13.15
C GLY A 114 6.36 -10.22 12.56
N MET A 115 6.26 -10.12 11.24
CA MET A 115 4.98 -9.95 10.53
C MET A 115 4.06 -11.16 10.73
N LEU A 116 4.56 -12.39 10.62
CA LEU A 116 3.77 -13.60 10.79
C LEU A 116 3.27 -13.75 12.24
N VAL A 117 4.15 -13.53 13.22
CA VAL A 117 3.79 -13.55 14.64
C VAL A 117 2.78 -12.45 14.96
N GLY A 118 3.01 -11.23 14.49
CA GLY A 118 2.10 -10.11 14.68
C GLY A 118 0.72 -10.35 14.04
N ALA A 119 0.68 -10.95 12.85
CA ALA A 119 -0.57 -11.34 12.20
C ALA A 119 -1.30 -12.46 12.98
N GLY A 120 -0.57 -13.44 13.51
CA GLY A 120 -1.13 -14.50 14.35
C GLY A 120 -1.73 -13.95 15.65
N ILE A 121 -1.00 -13.08 16.35
CA ILE A 121 -1.50 -12.39 17.55
C ILE A 121 -2.74 -11.57 17.20
N PHE A 122 -2.69 -10.78 16.12
CA PHE A 122 -3.85 -10.01 15.68
C PHE A 122 -5.07 -10.89 15.39
N ALA A 123 -4.87 -12.04 14.75
CA ALA A 123 -5.95 -12.99 14.46
C ALA A 123 -6.60 -13.55 15.73
N GLU A 124 -5.81 -13.87 16.76
CA GLU A 124 -6.30 -14.37 18.05
C GLU A 124 -7.08 -13.29 18.82
N PHE A 125 -6.57 -12.05 18.83
CA PHE A 125 -7.24 -10.94 19.51
C PHE A 125 -8.35 -10.31 18.66
N TYR A 126 -8.51 -10.71 17.40
CA TYR A 126 -9.50 -10.14 16.48
C TYR A 126 -10.93 -10.18 17.04
N PRO A 127 -11.44 -11.27 17.69
CA PRO A 127 -12.78 -11.29 18.25
C PRO A 127 -12.99 -10.21 19.34
N ALA A 128 -11.97 -9.96 20.16
CA ALA A 128 -12.03 -8.92 21.20
C ALA A 128 -11.91 -7.50 20.61
N LEU A 129 -11.03 -7.31 19.62
CA LEU A 129 -10.88 -6.04 18.91
C LEU A 129 -12.12 -5.69 18.08
N LYS A 130 -12.80 -6.69 17.52
CA LYS A 130 -14.03 -6.53 16.74
C LYS A 130 -15.14 -5.87 17.54
N ASN A 131 -15.20 -6.13 18.84
CA ASN A 131 -16.20 -5.57 19.75
C ASN A 131 -15.78 -4.24 20.39
N THR A 132 -14.57 -3.75 20.10
CA THR A 132 -14.01 -2.55 20.74
C THR A 132 -13.47 -1.59 19.67
N VAL A 133 -12.16 -1.61 19.45
CA VAL A 133 -11.42 -0.66 18.60
C VAL A 133 -11.89 -0.69 17.15
N LEU A 134 -12.34 -1.83 16.65
CA LEU A 134 -12.84 -1.97 15.28
C LEU A 134 -14.28 -1.49 15.07
N GLN A 135 -14.96 -0.98 16.11
CA GLN A 135 -16.25 -0.28 15.98
C GLN A 135 -16.11 1.23 16.16
N TRP A 136 -14.93 1.71 16.59
CA TRP A 136 -14.71 3.12 16.84
C TRP A 136 -14.68 3.91 15.53
N GLY A 137 -15.70 4.75 15.36
CA GLY A 137 -15.85 5.59 14.16
C GLY A 137 -15.96 4.73 12.91
N ASP A 138 -16.88 3.77 12.88
CA ASP A 138 -17.23 3.03 11.67
C ASP A 138 -18.09 3.91 10.76
N TYR A 139 -17.47 4.39 9.70
CA TYR A 139 -18.14 5.15 8.65
C TYR A 139 -18.64 4.23 7.52
N GLY A 140 -18.37 2.93 7.57
CA GLY A 140 -18.74 1.99 6.52
C GLY A 140 -17.91 2.16 5.25
N LYS A 141 -18.43 1.66 4.12
CA LYS A 141 -17.73 1.65 2.83
C LYS A 141 -17.90 3.00 2.12
N ILE A 142 -17.18 4.01 2.59
CA ILE A 142 -17.21 5.34 1.99
C ILE A 142 -16.06 5.49 0.98
N THR A 143 -16.35 6.17 -0.12
CA THR A 143 -15.34 6.62 -1.09
C THR A 143 -15.47 8.12 -1.32
N ILE A 144 -14.37 8.78 -1.70
CA ILE A 144 -14.36 10.22 -1.98
C ILE A 144 -15.40 10.61 -3.06
N PRO A 145 -15.56 9.87 -4.19
CA PRO A 145 -16.61 10.15 -5.17
C PRO A 145 -18.03 10.08 -4.59
N GLN A 146 -18.25 9.17 -3.65
CA GLN A 146 -19.56 8.95 -3.04
C GLN A 146 -19.93 10.05 -2.04
N ILE A 147 -18.97 10.58 -1.27
CA ILE A 147 -19.21 11.71 -0.35
C ILE A 147 -19.49 12.99 -1.14
N LEU A 148 -18.66 13.26 -2.15
CA LEU A 148 -18.73 14.49 -2.92
C LEU A 148 -19.87 14.48 -3.96
N GLY A 149 -20.50 13.33 -4.21
CA GLY A 149 -21.55 13.19 -5.21
C GLY A 149 -21.08 13.46 -6.64
N VAL A 150 -19.77 13.40 -6.89
CA VAL A 150 -19.16 13.69 -8.19
C VAL A 150 -18.74 12.42 -8.90
N ASN A 151 -18.66 12.50 -10.23
CA ASN A 151 -18.14 11.41 -11.05
C ASN A 151 -16.69 11.07 -10.63
N HIS A 152 -16.39 9.78 -10.48
CA HIS A 152 -15.05 9.31 -10.09
C HIS A 152 -13.95 9.78 -11.04
N TRP A 153 -14.25 10.00 -12.32
CA TRP A 153 -13.27 10.54 -13.28
C TRP A 153 -12.78 11.95 -12.92
N VAL A 154 -13.63 12.79 -12.33
CA VAL A 154 -13.23 14.14 -11.88
C VAL A 154 -12.19 14.04 -10.76
N ILE A 155 -12.40 13.10 -9.83
CA ILE A 155 -11.47 12.86 -8.73
C ILE A 155 -10.17 12.24 -9.24
N ILE A 156 -10.25 11.31 -10.19
CA ILE A 156 -9.06 10.71 -10.82
C ILE A 156 -8.20 11.80 -11.47
N ILE A 157 -8.80 12.69 -12.27
CA ILE A 157 -8.09 13.80 -12.91
C ILE A 157 -7.46 14.72 -11.86
N PHE A 158 -8.19 15.05 -10.79
CA PHE A 158 -7.67 15.86 -9.69
C PHE A 158 -6.42 15.22 -9.03
N PHE A 159 -6.47 13.92 -8.72
CA PHE A 159 -5.32 13.19 -8.16
C PHE A 159 -4.15 13.09 -9.13
N ILE A 160 -4.41 12.94 -10.44
CA ILE A 160 -3.36 12.97 -11.47
C ILE A 160 -2.64 14.32 -11.45
N VAL A 161 -3.39 15.43 -11.47
CA VAL A 161 -2.81 16.78 -11.48
C VAL A 161 -1.95 17.01 -10.22
N ILE A 162 -2.47 16.65 -9.05
CA ILE A 162 -1.70 16.76 -7.79
C ILE A 162 -0.45 15.89 -7.82
N GLY A 163 -0.56 14.65 -8.30
CA GLY A 163 0.59 13.75 -8.44
C GLY A 163 1.69 14.34 -9.32
N LEU A 164 1.32 14.88 -10.49
CA LEU A 164 2.26 15.53 -11.41
C LEU A 164 2.91 16.78 -10.80
N LEU A 165 2.14 17.60 -10.09
CA LEU A 165 2.67 18.77 -9.38
C LEU A 165 3.68 18.36 -8.30
N THR A 166 3.37 17.29 -7.56
CA THR A 166 4.23 16.75 -6.51
C THR A 166 5.53 16.19 -7.11
N PHE A 167 5.47 15.49 -8.23
CA PHE A 167 6.66 14.99 -8.94
C PHE A 167 7.54 16.13 -9.45
N ARG A 168 6.93 17.15 -10.05
CA ARG A 168 7.65 18.36 -10.48
C ARG A 168 8.33 19.06 -9.29
N TRP A 169 7.71 19.04 -8.11
CA TRP A 169 8.31 19.62 -6.90
C TRP A 169 9.50 18.80 -6.39
N PHE A 170 9.39 17.47 -6.36
CA PHE A 170 10.50 16.60 -5.98
C PHE A 170 11.69 16.76 -6.94
N GLU A 171 11.45 16.78 -8.25
CA GLU A 171 12.51 16.97 -9.25
C GLU A 171 13.19 18.34 -9.11
N LYS A 172 12.42 19.41 -8.89
CA LYS A 172 12.99 20.75 -8.64
C LYS A 172 13.90 20.81 -7.42
N LYS A 173 13.64 19.98 -6.41
CA LYS A 173 14.43 19.91 -5.18
C LYS A 173 15.56 18.87 -5.24
N GLY A 174 15.71 18.14 -6.34
CA GLY A 174 16.69 17.07 -6.48
C GLY A 174 16.43 15.85 -5.57
N LEU A 175 15.16 15.64 -5.19
CA LEU A 175 14.71 14.56 -4.30
C LEU A 175 14.18 13.33 -5.05
#